data_AF-A0A9E1ZPP6-F1
#
_entry.id   AF-A0A9E1ZPP6-F1
#
_cell.length_a   1.000
_cell.length_b   1.000
_cell.length_c   1.000
_cell.angle_alpha   90.00
_cell.angle_beta   90.00
_cell.angle_gamma   90.00
#
_symmetry.space_group_name_H-M   'P 1'
#
loop_
_entity.id
_entity.type
_entity.pdbx_description
1 polymer ?
#
loop_
_entity_poly.entity_id
_entity_poly.type
_entity_poly.pdbx_seq_one_letter_code
_entity_poly.pdbx_strand_id
1 'polypeptide(L)'
;MTANYRLTQAKIISETAQRLLENQNLLIPGRVAFYVWLRGKRAILIFDPLALRKPEAVVQALFVHRVSTALSGRRVIATNSRGIFLQIAYRALPVIKLGVQPLDLSQQPSPLHLPIGQTKSGSLWLPIVEMDSILIGGTRRMGKTNLIHTWILALLHGNFARLVLWDGKDGVEFGRYAEKDNALVVNDLAVGIRHLVEEMSRRKLLFQKEKVNS
;
A
#
# COMPACT_ATOMS: atom_id res chain seq x y z
N MET A 1 30.19 -0.42 10.56
CA MET A 1 29.36 -0.36 11.78
C MET A 1 30.12 -1.13 12.85
N THR A 2 30.58 -0.46 13.91
CA THR A 2 31.48 -1.05 14.92
C THR A 2 30.75 -2.03 15.84
N ALA A 3 31.48 -2.95 16.47
CA ALA A 3 30.92 -3.89 17.44
C ALA A 3 30.28 -3.16 18.64
N ASN A 4 30.95 -2.12 19.16
CA ASN A 4 30.44 -1.29 20.26
C ASN A 4 29.09 -0.64 19.91
N TYR A 5 28.94 -0.08 18.71
CA TYR A 5 27.67 0.47 18.28
C TYR A 5 26.55 -0.58 18.31
N ARG A 6 26.80 -1.80 17.81
CA ARG A 6 25.80 -2.87 17.80
C ARG A 6 25.37 -3.27 19.21
N LEU A 7 26.32 -3.36 20.15
CA LEU A 7 26.03 -3.66 21.55
C LEU A 7 25.18 -2.57 22.21
N THR A 8 25.56 -1.31 22.04
CA THR A 8 24.77 -0.17 22.55
C THR A 8 23.36 -0.17 21.97
N GLN A 9 23.21 -0.36 20.66
CA GLN A 9 21.89 -0.40 20.03
C GLN A 9 21.06 -1.61 20.48
N ALA A 10 21.68 -2.77 20.66
CA ALA A 10 20.99 -3.95 21.15
C ALA A 10 20.48 -3.78 22.57
N LYS A 11 21.26 -3.12 23.45
CA LYS A 11 20.84 -2.78 24.81
C LYS A 11 19.59 -1.89 24.82
N ILE A 12 19.59 -0.82 24.01
CA ILE A 12 18.42 0.07 23.87
C ILE A 12 17.20 -0.71 23.35
N ILE A 13 17.40 -1.58 22.37
CA ILE A 13 16.35 -2.42 21.80
C ILE A 13 15.76 -3.36 22.86
N SER A 14 16.60 -4.07 23.61
CA SER A 14 16.15 -5.00 24.64
C SER A 14 15.43 -4.29 25.79
N GLU A 15 15.98 -3.18 26.29
CA GLU A 15 15.35 -2.42 27.38
C GLU A 15 13.98 -1.87 26.96
N THR A 16 13.87 -1.38 25.73
CA THR A 16 12.61 -0.84 25.20
C THR A 16 11.57 -1.95 25.01
N ALA A 17 11.97 -3.09 24.43
CA ALA A 17 11.09 -4.24 24.27
C ALA A 17 10.60 -4.77 25.63
N GLN A 18 11.52 -4.89 26.60
CA GLN A 18 11.22 -5.30 27.98
C GLN A 18 10.15 -4.40 28.60
N ARG A 19 10.36 -3.07 28.59
CA ARG A 19 9.37 -2.10 29.12
C ARG A 19 8.01 -2.22 28.44
N LEU A 20 7.97 -2.44 27.13
CA LEU A 20 6.71 -2.60 26.40
C LEU A 20 5.96 -3.89 26.77
N LEU A 21 6.67 -4.97 27.06
CA LEU A 21 6.08 -6.23 27.54
C LEU A 21 5.55 -6.06 28.97
N GLU A 22 6.29 -5.39 29.84
CA GLU A 22 5.90 -5.07 31.22
C GLU A 22 4.63 -4.19 31.24
N ASN A 23 4.63 -3.10 30.48
CA ASN A 23 3.49 -2.18 30.39
C ASN A 23 2.21 -2.84 29.84
N GLN A 24 2.35 -3.92 29.08
CA GLN A 24 1.22 -4.69 28.54
C GLN A 24 0.90 -5.94 29.37
N ASN A 25 1.57 -6.11 30.52
CA ASN A 25 1.46 -7.28 31.40
C ASN A 25 1.62 -8.60 30.62
N LEU A 26 2.57 -8.64 29.68
CA LEU A 26 2.83 -9.83 28.86
C LEU A 26 3.85 -10.77 29.49
N LEU A 27 4.54 -10.35 30.55
CA LEU A 27 5.57 -11.14 31.22
C LEU A 27 5.03 -11.94 32.39
N ILE A 28 5.63 -13.11 32.59
CA ILE A 28 5.53 -13.90 33.82
C ILE A 28 6.71 -13.50 34.71
N PRO A 29 6.48 -13.00 35.95
CA PRO A 29 7.54 -12.58 36.85
C PRO A 29 8.58 -13.67 37.13
N GLY A 30 9.84 -13.27 37.30
CA GLY A 30 10.94 -14.18 37.65
C GLY A 30 11.49 -15.04 36.49
N ARG A 31 10.95 -14.88 35.27
CA ARG A 31 11.42 -15.59 34.08
C ARG A 31 12.18 -14.67 33.13
N VAL A 32 13.14 -15.25 32.41
CA VAL A 32 13.85 -14.54 31.34
C VAL A 32 12.95 -14.48 30.11
N ALA A 33 12.46 -13.29 29.77
CA ALA A 33 11.48 -13.12 28.69
C ALA A 33 12.04 -13.42 27.29
N PHE A 34 13.28 -13.03 27.04
CA PHE A 34 13.94 -13.23 25.75
C PHE A 34 15.46 -13.13 25.85
N TYR A 35 16.14 -13.68 24.85
CA TYR A 35 17.57 -13.52 24.61
C TYR A 35 17.81 -12.60 23.43
N VAL A 36 18.93 -11.87 23.44
CA VAL A 36 19.31 -10.95 22.36
C VAL A 36 20.45 -11.57 21.55
N TRP A 37 20.19 -11.83 20.27
CA TRP A 37 21.22 -12.29 19.33
C TRP A 37 21.56 -11.20 18.31
N LEU A 38 22.84 -10.81 18.26
CA LEU A 38 23.35 -9.80 17.33
C LEU A 38 23.64 -10.44 15.97
N ARG A 39 22.99 -9.97 14.90
CA ARG A 39 23.19 -10.54 13.55
C ARG A 39 23.27 -9.46 12.48
N GLY A 40 24.46 -9.26 11.93
CA GLY A 40 24.69 -8.36 10.81
C GLY A 40 24.27 -6.91 11.09
N LYS A 41 23.13 -6.48 10.53
CA LYS A 41 22.57 -5.11 10.66
C LYS A 41 21.35 -5.03 11.61
N ARG A 42 21.09 -6.07 12.40
CA ARG A 42 19.91 -6.19 13.27
C ARG A 42 20.21 -6.92 14.59
N ALA A 43 19.40 -6.64 15.61
CA ALA A 43 19.25 -7.48 16.78
C ALA A 43 18.06 -8.42 16.57
N ILE A 44 18.16 -9.64 17.08
CA ILE A 44 17.09 -10.64 17.08
C ILE A 44 16.74 -10.91 18.54
N LEU A 45 15.51 -10.59 18.94
CA LEU A 45 14.95 -10.97 20.22
C LEU A 45 14.34 -12.35 20.06
N ILE A 46 14.84 -13.32 20.81
CA ILE A 46 14.38 -14.72 20.82
C ILE A 46 13.59 -14.91 22.11
N PHE A 47 12.27 -15.00 22.00
CA PHE A 47 11.40 -15.08 23.16
C PHE A 47 11.27 -16.51 23.68
N ASP A 48 11.25 -16.65 25.01
CA ASP A 48 10.79 -17.88 25.66
C ASP A 48 9.26 -17.83 25.76
N PRO A 49 8.52 -18.70 25.04
CA PRO A 49 7.06 -18.73 25.12
C PRO A 49 6.55 -18.97 26.54
N LEU A 50 7.32 -19.69 27.38
CA LEU A 50 6.95 -19.99 28.76
C LEU A 50 7.19 -18.83 29.71
N ALA A 51 7.86 -17.77 29.28
CA ALA A 51 8.02 -16.53 30.02
C ALA A 51 6.94 -15.48 29.69
N LEU A 52 6.04 -15.80 28.75
CA LEU A 52 5.00 -14.91 28.26
C LEU A 52 3.60 -15.38 28.67
N ARG A 53 2.74 -14.46 29.10
CA ARG A 53 1.33 -14.77 29.40
C ARG A 53 0.50 -15.03 28.14
N LYS A 54 0.85 -14.35 27.05
CA LYS A 54 0.17 -14.41 25.74
C LYS A 54 1.24 -14.36 24.64
N PRO A 55 1.90 -15.48 24.32
CA PRO A 55 3.03 -15.50 23.40
C PRO A 55 2.71 -14.93 22.01
N GLU A 56 1.50 -15.19 21.51
CA GLU A 56 0.99 -14.70 20.22
C GLU A 56 0.89 -13.17 20.15
N ALA A 57 0.68 -12.48 21.28
CA ALA A 57 0.55 -11.03 21.32
C ALA A 57 1.84 -10.32 20.86
N VAL A 58 3.01 -10.95 21.07
CA VAL A 58 4.31 -10.39 20.71
C VAL A 58 4.51 -10.31 19.19
N VAL A 59 3.87 -11.20 18.42
CA VAL A 59 3.97 -11.22 16.96
C VAL A 59 2.83 -10.49 16.24
N GLN A 60 1.84 -9.99 16.99
CA GLN A 60 0.74 -9.23 16.41
C GLN A 60 1.21 -7.88 15.85
N ALA A 61 0.58 -7.45 14.76
CA ALA A 61 0.90 -6.21 14.07
C ALA A 61 0.90 -4.98 15.01
N LEU A 62 -0.02 -4.95 15.98
CA LEU A 62 -0.10 -3.86 16.95
C LEU A 62 1.14 -3.78 17.85
N PHE A 63 1.60 -4.92 18.40
CA PHE A 63 2.79 -4.94 19.24
C PHE A 63 4.05 -4.60 18.43
N VAL A 64 4.20 -5.18 17.24
CA VAL A 64 5.28 -4.89 16.30
C VAL A 64 5.34 -3.38 15.97
N HIS A 65 4.18 -2.77 15.71
CA HIS A 65 4.07 -1.34 15.46
C HIS A 65 4.50 -0.51 16.69
N ARG A 66 4.08 -0.88 17.91
CA ARG A 66 4.50 -0.20 19.15
C ARG A 66 6.01 -0.27 19.36
N VAL A 67 6.63 -1.43 19.16
CA VAL A 67 8.09 -1.59 19.24
C VAL A 67 8.80 -0.71 18.20
N SER A 68 8.31 -0.71 16.96
CA SER A 68 8.83 0.15 15.89
C SER A 68 8.77 1.64 16.28
N THR A 69 7.62 2.10 16.78
CA THR A 69 7.41 3.49 17.18
C THR A 69 8.29 3.89 18.37
N ALA A 70 8.36 3.07 19.41
CA ALA A 70 9.22 3.33 20.58
C ALA A 70 10.72 3.37 20.24
N LEU A 71 11.11 2.70 19.15
CA LEU A 71 12.49 2.67 18.65
C LEU A 71 12.73 3.64 17.47
N SER A 72 11.94 4.72 17.40
CA SER A 72 12.09 5.79 16.40
C SER A 72 11.96 5.30 14.95
N GLY A 73 11.01 4.39 14.68
CA GLY A 73 10.69 3.92 13.32
C GLY A 73 11.68 2.90 12.76
N ARG A 74 12.39 2.16 13.63
CA ARG A 74 13.21 1.02 13.18
C ARG A 74 12.33 -0.05 12.56
N ARG A 75 12.85 -0.69 11.51
CA ARG A 75 12.19 -1.86 10.93
C ARG A 75 12.15 -3.00 11.96
N VAL A 76 10.94 -3.44 12.27
CA VAL A 76 10.66 -4.61 13.12
C VAL A 76 9.94 -5.65 12.27
N ILE A 77 10.42 -6.89 12.30
CA ILE A 77 9.78 -8.03 11.63
C ILE A 77 9.53 -9.10 12.68
N ALA A 78 8.27 -9.50 12.85
CA ALA A 78 7.91 -10.64 13.67
C ALA A 78 7.88 -11.92 12.85
N THR A 79 8.31 -13.03 13.45
CA THR A 79 8.20 -14.37 12.88
C THR A 79 7.86 -15.37 13.98
N ASN A 80 6.94 -16.30 13.69
CA ASN A 80 6.46 -17.33 14.62
C ASN A 80 6.62 -18.77 14.10
N SER A 81 7.36 -19.00 13.02
CA SER A 81 7.42 -20.32 12.35
C SER A 81 8.30 -21.36 13.04
N ARG A 82 9.34 -20.95 13.76
CA ARG A 82 10.29 -21.85 14.48
C ARG A 82 10.52 -21.42 15.93
N GLY A 83 9.57 -20.68 16.49
CA GLY A 83 9.72 -19.89 17.70
C GLY A 83 9.30 -18.45 17.49
N ILE A 84 9.21 -17.69 18.58
CA ILE A 84 8.75 -16.30 18.57
C ILE A 84 9.97 -15.38 18.51
N PHE A 85 10.10 -14.65 17.41
CA PHE A 85 11.22 -13.76 17.18
C PHE A 85 10.77 -12.37 16.77
N LEU A 86 11.49 -11.36 17.26
CA LEU A 86 11.47 -10.02 16.70
C LEU A 86 12.83 -9.67 16.13
N GLN A 87 12.88 -9.40 14.83
CA GLN A 87 14.06 -8.94 14.13
C GLN A 87 14.00 -7.41 14.01
N ILE A 88 14.94 -6.71 14.63
CA ILE A 88 14.91 -5.26 14.78
C ILE A 88 16.20 -4.67 14.18
N ALA A 89 16.06 -3.85 13.14
CA ALA A 89 17.20 -3.17 12.52
C ALA A 89 17.89 -2.22 13.52
N TYR A 90 19.22 -2.10 13.47
CA TYR A 90 19.93 -1.15 14.35
C TYR A 90 19.69 0.32 13.97
N ARG A 91 19.53 0.58 12.67
CA ARG A 91 19.27 1.92 12.14
C ARG A 91 17.78 2.12 11.97
N ALA A 92 17.29 3.30 12.33
CA ALA A 92 15.97 3.76 11.95
C ALA A 92 15.85 3.77 10.42
N LEU A 93 14.65 3.49 9.90
CA LEU A 93 14.39 3.73 8.49
C LEU A 93 14.39 5.24 8.24
N PRO A 94 15.02 5.73 7.17
CA PRO A 94 14.90 7.13 6.81
C PRO A 94 13.41 7.47 6.61
N VAL A 95 12.97 8.53 7.27
CA VAL A 95 11.62 9.08 7.06
C VAL A 95 11.64 9.81 5.73
N ILE A 96 11.33 9.09 4.65
CA ILE A 96 11.09 9.71 3.35
C ILE A 96 9.68 10.30 3.42
N LYS A 97 9.59 11.61 3.59
CA LYS A 97 8.33 12.33 3.40
C LYS A 97 8.02 12.30 1.91
N LEU A 98 6.92 11.66 1.55
CA LEU A 98 6.42 11.73 0.18
C LEU A 98 5.78 13.11 0.00
N GLY A 99 6.33 13.89 -0.92
CA GLY A 99 5.74 15.15 -1.37
C GLY A 99 4.69 14.90 -2.45
N VAL A 100 3.79 15.86 -2.62
CA VAL A 100 2.94 15.91 -3.81
C VAL A 100 3.85 16.14 -5.02
N GLN A 101 3.67 15.34 -6.06
CA GLN A 101 4.35 15.50 -7.34
C GLN A 101 3.31 15.80 -8.42
N PRO A 102 3.59 16.73 -9.36
CA PRO A 102 2.74 16.90 -10.53
C PRO A 102 2.73 15.62 -11.38
N LEU A 103 1.62 15.39 -12.09
CA LEU A 103 1.54 14.28 -13.03
C LEU A 103 2.47 14.54 -14.22
N ASP A 104 3.44 13.64 -14.43
CA ASP A 104 4.31 13.62 -15.60
C ASP A 104 3.89 12.46 -16.52
N LEU A 105 3.16 12.80 -17.58
CA LEU A 105 2.65 11.83 -18.54
C LEU A 105 3.77 11.24 -19.43
N SER A 106 4.92 11.89 -19.53
CA SER A 106 6.06 11.35 -20.31
C SER A 106 6.62 10.06 -19.70
N GLN A 107 6.31 9.79 -18.42
CA GLN A 107 6.71 8.58 -17.71
C GLN A 107 5.69 7.43 -17.83
N GLN A 108 4.60 7.61 -18.58
CA GLN A 108 3.56 6.58 -18.70
C GLN A 108 4.13 5.34 -19.42
N PRO A 109 4.18 4.15 -18.77
CA PRO A 109 4.81 2.98 -19.37
C PRO A 109 4.07 2.42 -20.59
N SER A 110 2.74 2.48 -20.59
CA SER A 110 1.91 2.12 -21.74
C SER A 110 0.56 2.84 -21.69
N PRO A 111 -0.18 2.89 -22.81
CA PRO A 111 -1.46 3.61 -22.90
C PRO A 111 -2.53 3.29 -21.85
N LEU A 112 -2.44 2.09 -21.26
CA LEU A 112 -3.41 1.59 -20.28
C LEU A 112 -2.86 1.59 -18.85
N HIS A 113 -1.72 2.24 -18.60
CA HIS A 113 -1.19 2.41 -17.26
C HIS A 113 -1.78 3.65 -16.58
N LEU A 114 -2.18 3.45 -15.32
CA LEU A 114 -2.69 4.47 -14.43
C LEU A 114 -1.62 4.89 -13.41
N PRO A 115 -1.43 6.19 -13.19
CA PRO A 115 -0.54 6.68 -12.15
C PRO A 115 -1.20 6.51 -10.78
N ILE A 116 -0.54 5.78 -9.88
CA ILE A 116 -1.01 5.60 -8.49
C ILE A 116 -0.43 6.69 -7.58
N GLY A 117 0.82 7.08 -7.83
CA GLY A 117 1.50 8.15 -7.09
C GLY A 117 2.99 7.86 -6.88
N GLN A 118 3.59 8.57 -5.93
CA GLN A 118 5.00 8.40 -5.59
C GLN A 118 5.19 7.37 -4.48
N THR A 119 6.10 6.43 -4.67
CA THR A 119 6.56 5.50 -3.63
C THR A 119 7.99 5.82 -3.21
N LYS A 120 8.49 5.09 -2.21
CA LYS A 120 9.92 5.16 -1.81
C LYS A 120 10.88 4.74 -2.92
N SER A 121 10.40 3.99 -3.92
CA SER A 121 11.20 3.45 -5.01
C SER A 121 11.03 4.21 -6.33
N GLY A 122 10.16 5.22 -6.37
CA GLY A 122 9.84 5.94 -7.62
C GLY A 122 8.34 6.07 -7.86
N SER A 123 8.00 6.66 -9.01
CA SER A 123 6.64 6.74 -9.54
C SER A 123 6.06 5.34 -9.72
N LEU A 124 4.86 5.10 -9.17
CA LEU A 124 4.14 3.84 -9.33
C LEU A 124 3.04 4.01 -10.37
N TRP A 125 3.10 3.14 -11.37
CA TRP A 125 2.10 2.99 -12.42
C TRP A 125 1.59 1.57 -12.41
N LEU A 126 0.28 1.39 -12.54
CA LEU A 126 -0.34 0.07 -12.62
C LEU A 126 -1.18 -0.05 -13.90
N PRO A 127 -1.11 -1.17 -14.63
CA PRO A 127 -1.96 -1.39 -15.79
C PRO A 127 -3.42 -1.61 -15.35
N ILE A 128 -4.34 -0.83 -15.92
CA ILE A 128 -5.78 -0.92 -15.58
C ILE A 128 -6.36 -2.31 -15.89
N VAL A 129 -5.80 -3.00 -16.88
CA VAL A 129 -6.22 -4.35 -17.29
C VAL A 129 -5.90 -5.43 -16.26
N GLU A 130 -4.95 -5.20 -15.34
CA GLU A 130 -4.67 -6.14 -14.24
C GLU A 130 -5.50 -5.83 -12.99
N MET A 131 -6.13 -4.65 -12.95
CA MET A 131 -6.88 -4.18 -11.79
C MET A 131 -8.36 -4.55 -11.85
N ASP A 132 -8.88 -4.94 -13.02
CA ASP A 132 -10.28 -5.28 -13.36
C ASP A 132 -11.34 -4.23 -12.98
N SER A 133 -11.51 -3.95 -11.68
CA SER A 133 -12.48 -3.00 -11.14
C SER A 133 -11.97 -2.37 -9.84
N ILE A 134 -12.14 -1.05 -9.71
CA ILE A 134 -11.47 -0.26 -8.68
C ILE A 134 -12.48 0.58 -7.92
N LEU A 135 -12.47 0.48 -6.59
CA LEU A 135 -13.25 1.33 -5.69
C LEU A 135 -12.33 2.33 -4.98
N ILE A 136 -12.61 3.63 -5.13
CA ILE A 136 -11.85 4.70 -4.47
C ILE A 136 -12.71 5.32 -3.36
N GLY A 137 -12.39 4.99 -2.10
CA GLY A 137 -13.08 5.48 -0.90
C GLY A 137 -12.28 6.51 -0.09
N GLY A 138 -12.95 7.31 0.74
CA GLY A 138 -12.32 8.28 1.64
C GLY A 138 -13.15 9.55 1.86
N THR A 139 -12.82 10.32 2.89
CA THR A 139 -13.57 11.54 3.26
C THR A 139 -13.28 12.72 2.32
N ARG A 140 -13.93 13.86 2.55
CA ARG A 140 -13.70 15.09 1.77
C ARG A 140 -12.23 15.54 1.91
N ARG A 141 -11.67 16.12 0.84
CA ARG A 141 -10.29 16.64 0.78
C ARG A 141 -9.15 15.61 0.91
N MET A 142 -9.44 14.31 0.79
CA MET A 142 -8.40 13.25 0.74
C MET A 142 -7.81 12.99 -0.66
N GLY A 143 -8.07 13.87 -1.65
CA GLY A 143 -7.46 13.75 -2.98
C GLY A 143 -8.11 12.75 -3.94
N LYS A 144 -9.23 12.10 -3.59
CA LYS A 144 -9.95 11.14 -4.47
C LYS A 144 -10.25 11.70 -5.86
N THR A 145 -10.85 12.88 -5.91
CA THR A 145 -11.21 13.55 -7.18
C THR A 145 -9.98 13.83 -8.02
N ASN A 146 -8.89 14.33 -7.40
CA ASN A 146 -7.63 14.55 -8.10
C ASN A 146 -7.03 13.25 -8.65
N LEU A 147 -7.08 12.15 -7.88
CA LEU A 147 -6.62 10.84 -8.36
C LEU A 147 -7.41 10.40 -9.61
N ILE A 148 -8.74 10.52 -9.58
CA ILE A 148 -9.59 10.17 -10.73
C ILE A 148 -9.27 11.05 -11.94
N HIS A 149 -9.12 12.37 -11.77
CA HIS A 149 -8.69 13.24 -12.86
C HIS A 149 -7.33 12.86 -13.43
N THR A 150 -6.39 12.46 -12.57
CA THR A 150 -5.06 11.99 -12.97
C THR A 150 -5.19 10.73 -13.85
N TRP A 151 -6.09 9.82 -13.51
CA TRP A 151 -6.36 8.61 -14.30
C TRP A 151 -7.02 8.92 -15.64
N ILE A 152 -8.04 9.79 -15.65
CA ILE A 152 -8.69 10.23 -16.89
C ILE A 152 -7.65 10.84 -17.84
N LEU A 153 -6.80 11.74 -17.34
CA LEU A 153 -5.74 12.36 -18.13
C LEU A 153 -4.74 11.32 -18.69
N ALA A 154 -4.33 10.34 -17.88
CA ALA A 154 -3.42 9.29 -18.33
C ALA A 154 -4.03 8.39 -19.41
N LEU A 155 -5.30 8.01 -19.28
CA LEU A 155 -5.99 7.18 -20.28
C LEU A 155 -6.26 7.94 -21.58
N LEU A 156 -6.62 9.22 -21.49
CA LEU A 156 -6.77 10.09 -22.66
C LEU A 156 -5.42 10.32 -23.36
N HIS A 157 -4.33 10.52 -22.60
CA HIS A 157 -2.99 10.66 -23.15
C HIS A 157 -2.53 9.40 -23.90
N GLY A 158 -2.78 8.22 -23.32
CA GLY A 158 -2.48 6.95 -23.95
C GLY A 158 -3.25 6.71 -25.26
N ASN A 159 -4.40 7.39 -25.44
CA ASN A 159 -5.22 7.36 -26.65
C ASN A 159 -5.61 5.94 -27.13
N PHE A 160 -5.81 5.03 -26.19
CA PHE A 160 -6.17 3.63 -26.47
C PHE A 160 -7.52 3.24 -25.85
N ALA A 161 -7.90 3.89 -24.75
CA ALA A 161 -9.16 3.65 -24.06
C ALA A 161 -10.22 4.68 -24.49
N ARG A 162 -11.47 4.21 -24.60
CA ARG A 162 -12.65 5.09 -24.63
C ARG A 162 -13.27 5.14 -23.24
N LEU A 163 -13.48 6.35 -22.74
CA LEU A 163 -13.96 6.60 -21.39
C LEU A 163 -15.45 6.93 -21.41
N VAL A 164 -16.20 6.35 -20.49
CA VAL A 164 -17.57 6.78 -20.16
C VAL A 164 -17.52 7.38 -18.76
N LEU A 165 -17.81 8.67 -18.64
CA LEU A 165 -17.62 9.46 -17.44
C LEU A 165 -18.95 9.94 -16.88
N TRP A 166 -19.21 9.65 -15.61
CA TRP A 166 -20.41 10.09 -14.88
C TRP A 166 -20.00 10.53 -13.47
N ASP A 167 -20.39 11.74 -13.06
CA ASP A 167 -20.02 12.30 -11.74
C ASP A 167 -21.18 12.42 -10.75
N GLY A 168 -22.42 12.12 -11.17
CA GLY A 168 -23.62 12.24 -10.35
C GLY A 168 -23.89 13.67 -9.85
N LYS A 169 -23.28 14.68 -10.49
CA LYS A 169 -23.39 16.09 -10.15
C LYS A 169 -23.58 16.95 -11.40
N ASP A 170 -24.35 16.45 -12.37
CA ASP A 170 -24.67 17.16 -13.60
C ASP A 170 -23.45 17.75 -14.33
N GLY A 171 -22.32 17.02 -14.33
CA GLY A 171 -21.13 17.41 -15.08
C GLY A 171 -20.18 18.38 -14.37
N VAL A 172 -20.39 18.70 -13.09
CA VAL A 172 -19.52 19.61 -12.32
C VAL A 172 -18.06 19.15 -12.28
N GLU A 173 -17.81 17.84 -12.16
CA GLU A 173 -16.45 17.31 -12.07
C GLU A 173 -15.94 16.93 -13.47
N PHE A 174 -16.72 16.14 -14.22
CA PHE A 174 -16.27 15.51 -15.46
C PHE A 174 -16.71 16.22 -16.73
N GLY A 175 -17.57 17.25 -16.66
CA GLY A 175 -18.03 18.02 -17.83
C GLY A 175 -16.89 18.64 -18.64
N ARG A 176 -15.75 18.94 -18.00
CA ARG A 176 -14.52 19.43 -18.65
C ARG A 176 -13.92 18.49 -19.70
N TYR A 177 -14.37 17.23 -19.74
CA TYR A 177 -13.88 16.22 -20.69
C TYR A 177 -14.84 16.00 -21.86
N ALA A 178 -16.00 16.69 -21.92
CA ALA A 178 -17.03 16.44 -22.93
C ALA A 178 -16.55 16.62 -24.38
N GLU A 179 -15.57 17.50 -24.60
CA GLU A 179 -15.01 17.79 -25.93
C GLU A 179 -13.73 16.99 -26.23
N LYS A 180 -13.34 16.05 -25.36
CA LYS A 180 -12.14 15.24 -25.58
C LYS A 180 -12.46 14.03 -26.44
N ASP A 181 -11.63 13.82 -27.45
CA ASP A 181 -11.63 12.57 -28.21
C ASP A 181 -11.51 11.39 -27.25
N ASN A 182 -12.31 10.34 -27.50
CA ASN A 182 -12.40 9.15 -26.65
C ASN A 182 -12.98 9.37 -25.24
N ALA A 183 -13.65 10.49 -24.95
CA ALA A 183 -14.44 10.67 -23.74
C ALA A 183 -15.93 10.88 -24.06
N LEU A 184 -16.79 10.09 -23.41
CA LEU A 184 -18.24 10.27 -23.40
C LEU A 184 -18.66 10.66 -21.98
N VAL A 185 -19.04 11.92 -21.79
CA VAL A 185 -19.60 12.40 -20.51
C VAL A 185 -21.11 12.20 -20.54
N VAL A 186 -21.66 11.51 -19.55
CA VAL A 186 -23.09 11.25 -19.42
C VAL A 186 -23.65 11.87 -18.15
N ASN A 187 -24.86 12.44 -18.24
CA ASN A 187 -25.58 12.95 -17.08
C ASN A 187 -26.47 11.87 -16.45
N ASP A 188 -27.01 10.96 -17.26
CA ASP A 188 -27.77 9.78 -16.82
C ASP A 188 -26.86 8.54 -16.81
N LEU A 189 -26.65 7.98 -15.62
CA LEU A 189 -25.87 6.76 -15.42
C LEU A 189 -26.43 5.58 -16.23
N ALA A 190 -27.75 5.48 -16.36
CA ALA A 190 -28.39 4.40 -17.09
C ALA A 190 -28.01 4.42 -18.58
N VAL A 191 -27.86 5.61 -19.17
CA VAL A 191 -27.35 5.78 -20.54
C VAL A 191 -25.92 5.27 -20.65
N GLY A 192 -25.04 5.65 -19.72
CA GLY A 192 -23.66 5.20 -19.70
C GLY A 192 -23.52 3.68 -19.57
N ILE A 193 -24.28 3.06 -18.67
CA ILE A 193 -24.27 1.61 -18.47
C ILE A 193 -24.80 0.88 -19.71
N ARG A 194 -25.90 1.35 -20.32
CA ARG A 194 -26.43 0.73 -21.55
C ARG A 194 -25.39 0.70 -22.66
N HIS A 195 -24.71 1.83 -22.89
CA HIS A 195 -23.64 1.92 -23.88
C HIS A 195 -22.52 0.89 -23.63
N LEU A 196 -22.12 0.69 -22.37
CA LEU A 196 -21.11 -0.32 -22.00
C LEU A 196 -21.60 -1.76 -22.26
N VAL A 197 -22.85 -2.07 -21.87
CA VAL A 197 -23.44 -3.41 -22.05
C VAL A 197 -23.59 -3.77 -23.54
N GLU A 198 -24.01 -2.81 -24.36
CA GLU A 198 -24.11 -2.97 -25.81
C GLU A 198 -22.73 -3.23 -26.43
N GLU A 199 -21.71 -2.46 -26.04
CA GLU A 199 -20.35 -2.63 -26.55
C GLU A 199 -19.73 -3.97 -26.10
N MET A 200 -19.97 -4.39 -24.85
CA MET A 200 -19.55 -5.71 -24.36
C MET A 200 -20.20 -6.84 -25.16
N SER A 201 -21.50 -6.75 -25.43
CA SER A 201 -22.24 -7.75 -26.21
C SER A 201 -21.74 -7.83 -27.64
N ARG A 202 -21.51 -6.67 -28.28
CA ARG A 202 -20.92 -6.57 -29.61
C ARG A 202 -19.54 -7.22 -29.69
N ARG A 203 -18.65 -6.93 -28.72
CA ARG A 203 -17.29 -7.52 -28.67
C ARG A 203 -17.32 -9.01 -28.43
N LYS A 204 -18.21 -9.51 -27.58
CA LYS A 204 -18.39 -10.95 -27.34
C LYS A 204 -18.69 -11.69 -28.64
N LEU A 205 -19.61 -11.18 -29.46
CA LEU A 205 -19.95 -11.76 -30.76
C LEU A 205 -18.76 -11.74 -31.73
N LEU A 206 -17.99 -10.64 -31.76
CA LEU A 206 -16.80 -10.54 -32.59
C LEU A 206 -15.72 -11.55 -32.17
N PHE A 207 -15.43 -11.68 -30.89
CA PHE A 207 -14.43 -12.64 -30.41
C PHE A 207 -14.82 -14.09 -30.67
N GLN A 208 -16.12 -14.42 -30.61
CA GLN A 208 -16.63 -15.73 -30.99
C GLN A 208 -16.42 -16.01 -32.48
N LYS A 209 -16.69 -15.02 -33.34
CA LYS A 209 -16.50 -15.13 -34.79
C LYS A 209 -15.03 -15.33 -35.17
N GLU A 210 -14.13 -14.59 -34.53
CA GLU A 210 -12.69 -14.62 -34.81
C GLU A 210 -11.93 -15.74 -34.07
N LYS A 211 -12.63 -16.59 -33.30
CA LYS A 211 -12.06 -17.71 -32.52
C LYS A 211 -10.91 -17.29 -31.58
N VAL A 212 -10.97 -16.07 -31.04
CA VAL A 212 -9.95 -15.55 -30.11
C VAL A 212 -10.19 -16.03 -28.68
N ASN A 213 -11.39 -16.57 -28.40
CA ASN A 213 -11.78 -17.13 -27.10
C ASN A 213 -12.40 -18.54 -27.25
N SER A 214 -11.61 -19.52 -27.69
CA SER A 214 -11.92 -20.95 -27.56
C SER A 214 -11.12 -21.58 -26.42
#